data_AF-A0A3N0GZ76-F1
#
_entry.id   AF-A0A3N0GZ76-F1
#
_cell.length_a   1.000
_cell.length_b   1.000
_cell.length_c   1.000
_cell.angle_alpha   90.00
_cell.angle_beta   90.00
_cell.angle_gamma   90.00
#
_symmetry.space_group_name_H-M   'P 1'
#
loop_
_entity.id
_entity.type
_entity.pdbx_description
1 polymer ?
#
loop_
_entity_poly.entity_id
_entity_poly.type
_entity_poly.pdbx_seq_one_letter_code
_entity_poly.pdbx_strand_id
1 'polypeptide(L)'
;MRDNRTGREYEIPIGDGTIKAADLAQIKTSDDEPGLATYDPGFVNTASCKSAVTFIDGDKGILEYRGYPIEQLAEKSNFLEVAYLLIHGELPSKQQYDAWVHEITYHTFVHENVRTFMEGFRYDAHPMGMLMASVGALSTFYPESGNIADPDNRHMQIVRMIAKMPTLGAWAFRHAQGKPYIYPDNELGYTANFLSMLFKMSEQRFEADERLVKALDVLFILHADHEQNCSTNAVRSVGSSQVDPYSAVAAGVGALYGPLHGGANEAVLRMLRRIGSMENIPAFIEGVKAGNERLMGFGHRVYKNYDPRAKIIKKACDDVFEVTGVNPLLKIAQELEKIALEDEYFVKRKLYPNVDFYSGLIYEAFQFPPEMFTVLFAIGRTPGWLAQWLELVQDKEQKIARPKQIYTGARTLDFTPAAQRWA
;
A
#
# COMPACT_ATOMS: atom_id res chain seq x y z
N MET A 1 -34.78 10.10 10.84
CA MET A 1 -34.32 9.11 11.83
C MET A 1 -35.18 9.23 13.10
N ARG A 2 -35.63 8.12 13.70
CA ARG A 2 -36.46 8.12 14.92
C ARG A 2 -35.62 7.73 16.14
N ASP A 3 -35.61 8.56 17.18
CA ASP A 3 -35.02 8.22 18.47
C ASP A 3 -35.97 7.26 19.21
N ASN A 4 -35.56 6.01 19.40
CA ASN A 4 -36.38 4.98 20.06
C ASN A 4 -36.54 5.19 21.57
N ARG A 5 -35.74 6.05 22.20
CA ARG A 5 -35.83 6.37 23.63
C ARG A 5 -36.93 7.39 23.92
N THR A 6 -37.12 8.35 23.00
CA THR A 6 -38.03 9.50 23.18
C THR A 6 -39.20 9.51 22.20
N GLY A 7 -39.13 8.72 21.13
CA GLY A 7 -40.10 8.72 20.04
C GLY A 7 -39.97 9.90 19.06
N ARG A 8 -39.07 10.85 19.31
CA ARG A 8 -38.87 12.04 18.47
C ARG A 8 -38.29 11.66 17.12
N GLU A 9 -38.71 12.39 16.09
CA GLU A 9 -38.20 12.25 14.73
C GLU A 9 -37.28 13.42 14.39
N TYR A 10 -36.17 13.10 13.73
CA TYR A 10 -35.14 14.04 13.30
C TYR A 10 -34.90 13.88 11.81
N GLU A 11 -34.87 14.98 11.09
CA GLU A 11 -34.50 15.01 9.67
C GLU A 11 -32.98 15.14 9.55
N ILE A 12 -32.34 14.13 8.96
CA ILE A 12 -30.89 14.12 8.73
C ILE A 12 -30.68 14.19 7.22
N PRO A 13 -30.08 15.27 6.69
CA PRO A 13 -29.83 15.41 5.26
C PRO A 13 -28.93 14.29 4.75
N ILE A 14 -29.31 13.70 3.62
CA ILE A 14 -28.48 12.75 2.87
C ILE A 14 -27.84 13.50 1.72
N GLY A 15 -26.52 13.41 1.59
CA GLY A 15 -25.74 14.01 0.50
C GLY A 15 -24.59 13.08 0.11
N ASP A 16 -24.32 12.97 -1.19
CA ASP A 16 -23.26 12.09 -1.73
C ASP A 16 -23.38 10.63 -1.26
N GLY A 17 -24.61 10.16 -1.00
CA GLY A 17 -24.86 8.82 -0.45
C GLY A 17 -24.46 8.64 1.02
N THR A 18 -24.13 9.73 1.73
CA THR A 18 -23.69 9.74 3.12
C THR A 18 -24.55 10.65 3.99
N ILE A 19 -24.36 10.56 5.31
CA ILE A 19 -24.83 11.55 6.28
C ILE A 19 -23.61 12.16 6.98
N LYS A 20 -23.69 13.44 7.36
CA LYS A 20 -22.64 14.05 8.17
C LYS A 20 -22.74 13.55 9.61
N ALA A 21 -21.68 12.93 10.13
CA ALA A 21 -21.68 12.42 11.49
C ALA A 21 -21.95 13.51 12.55
N ALA A 22 -21.57 14.77 12.27
CA ALA A 22 -21.84 15.90 13.14
C ALA A 22 -23.34 16.21 13.30
N ASP A 23 -24.16 15.89 12.29
CA ASP A 23 -25.60 16.15 12.33
C ASP A 23 -26.30 15.24 13.34
N LEU A 24 -25.68 14.12 13.76
CA LEU A 24 -26.22 13.25 14.81
C LEU A 24 -26.17 13.90 16.20
N ALA A 25 -25.34 14.93 16.39
CA ALA A 25 -25.21 15.63 17.66
C ALA A 25 -26.48 16.39 18.10
N GLN A 26 -27.45 16.59 17.19
CA GLN A 26 -28.76 17.17 17.53
C GLN A 26 -29.65 16.22 18.35
N ILE A 27 -29.31 14.92 18.40
CA ILE A 27 -30.09 13.88 19.07
C ILE A 27 -29.51 13.67 20.46
N LYS A 28 -30.07 14.40 21.44
CA LYS A 28 -29.61 14.41 22.83
C LYS A 28 -30.53 13.63 23.76
N THR A 29 -29.95 13.07 24.82
CA THR A 29 -30.66 12.41 25.94
C THR A 29 -31.01 13.37 27.07
N SER A 30 -30.21 14.42 27.28
CA SER A 30 -30.45 15.52 28.21
C SER A 30 -29.75 16.79 27.69
N ASP A 31 -30.07 17.96 28.25
CA ASP A 31 -29.48 19.22 27.81
C ASP A 31 -27.95 19.28 28.01
N ASP A 32 -27.47 18.57 29.05
CA ASP A 32 -26.08 18.54 29.49
C ASP A 32 -25.23 17.43 28.83
N GLU A 33 -25.86 16.48 28.13
CA GLU A 33 -25.14 15.40 27.48
C GLU A 33 -24.70 15.74 26.04
N PRO A 34 -23.52 15.28 25.61
CA PRO A 34 -23.15 15.35 24.21
C PRO A 34 -24.14 14.53 23.38
N GLY A 35 -24.54 15.06 22.23
CA GLY A 35 -25.44 14.32 21.33
C GLY A 35 -24.82 13.03 20.78
N LEU A 36 -25.66 12.24 20.11
CA LEU A 36 -25.30 10.93 19.58
C LEU A 36 -24.04 10.99 18.68
N ALA A 37 -23.21 9.95 18.77
CA ALA A 37 -22.05 9.74 17.93
C ALA A 37 -22.16 8.39 17.22
N THR A 38 -21.49 8.25 16.08
CA THR A 38 -21.37 6.96 15.40
C THR A 38 -20.42 6.03 16.16
N TYR A 39 -20.72 4.74 16.15
CA TYR A 39 -19.83 3.67 16.58
C TYR A 39 -19.64 2.72 15.41
N ASP A 40 -18.49 2.82 14.74
CA ASP A 40 -18.14 2.04 13.56
C ASP A 40 -16.69 1.55 13.66
N PRO A 41 -16.43 0.51 14.47
CA PRO A 41 -15.08 -0.05 14.62
C PRO A 41 -14.48 -0.45 13.27
N GLY A 42 -13.34 0.14 12.93
CA GLY A 42 -12.64 -0.14 11.68
C GLY A 42 -13.18 0.61 10.45
N PHE A 43 -14.07 1.59 10.64
CA PHE A 43 -14.61 2.46 9.57
C PHE A 43 -15.28 1.67 8.44
N VAL A 44 -16.01 0.59 8.78
CA VAL A 44 -16.58 -0.32 7.78
C VAL A 44 -17.66 0.37 6.94
N ASN A 45 -18.35 1.36 7.51
CA ASN A 45 -19.42 2.11 6.85
C ASN A 45 -19.25 3.62 7.06
N THR A 46 -18.00 4.10 7.11
CA THR A 46 -17.67 5.51 7.31
C THR A 46 -16.78 6.00 6.17
N ALA A 47 -17.31 6.92 5.35
CA ALA A 47 -16.50 7.67 4.40
C ALA A 47 -15.75 8.79 5.16
N SER A 48 -14.43 8.69 5.27
CA SER A 48 -13.62 9.61 6.08
C SER A 48 -13.18 10.89 5.35
N CYS A 49 -13.26 10.91 4.02
CA CYS A 49 -12.86 12.05 3.20
C CYS A 49 -13.56 12.02 1.84
N LYS A 50 -13.56 13.17 1.15
CA LYS A 50 -13.81 13.24 -0.29
C LYS A 50 -12.48 13.05 -1.00
N SER A 51 -12.48 12.37 -2.15
CA SER A 51 -11.28 12.17 -2.93
C SER A 51 -11.56 12.11 -4.42
N ALA A 52 -10.63 12.63 -5.22
CA ALA A 52 -10.62 12.55 -6.66
C ALA A 52 -9.41 11.74 -7.19
N VAL A 53 -8.68 11.03 -6.32
CA VAL A 53 -7.45 10.29 -6.69
C VAL A 53 -7.76 8.98 -7.40
N THR A 54 -8.54 8.13 -6.74
CA THR A 54 -8.82 6.76 -7.21
C THR A 54 -10.28 6.44 -6.94
N PHE A 55 -10.91 5.77 -7.90
CA PHE A 55 -12.26 5.24 -7.77
C PHE A 55 -12.25 3.72 -7.86
N ILE A 56 -13.05 3.08 -7.01
CA ILE A 56 -13.25 1.63 -7.01
C ILE A 56 -14.74 1.30 -6.97
N ASP A 57 -15.20 0.51 -7.94
CA ASP A 57 -16.47 -0.22 -7.86
C ASP A 57 -16.16 -1.70 -7.67
N GLY A 58 -16.19 -2.15 -6.41
CA GLY A 58 -15.88 -3.52 -6.04
C GLY A 58 -16.86 -4.55 -6.60
N ASP A 59 -18.11 -4.17 -6.82
CA ASP A 59 -19.11 -5.08 -7.39
C ASP A 59 -18.89 -5.26 -8.90
N LYS A 60 -18.45 -4.21 -9.60
CA LYS A 60 -18.18 -4.28 -11.04
C LYS A 60 -16.72 -4.62 -11.39
N GLY A 61 -15.82 -4.66 -10.42
CA GLY A 61 -14.39 -4.89 -10.67
C GLY A 61 -13.72 -3.70 -11.37
N ILE A 62 -14.14 -2.47 -11.06
CA ILE A 62 -13.59 -1.25 -11.67
C ILE A 62 -12.52 -0.68 -10.73
N LEU A 63 -11.36 -0.36 -11.28
CA LEU A 63 -10.31 0.43 -10.65
C LEU A 63 -9.87 1.52 -11.60
N GLU A 64 -10.01 2.77 -11.18
CA GLU A 64 -9.65 3.93 -11.99
C GLU A 64 -8.72 4.86 -11.20
N TYR A 65 -7.60 5.24 -11.81
CA TYR A 65 -6.75 6.32 -11.31
C TYR A 65 -7.11 7.58 -12.08
N ARG A 66 -7.59 8.62 -11.38
CA ARG A 66 -8.05 9.88 -11.99
C ARG A 66 -9.05 9.66 -13.16
N GLY A 67 -9.91 8.64 -13.05
CA GLY A 67 -10.89 8.27 -14.07
C GLY A 67 -10.37 7.41 -15.22
N TYR A 68 -9.08 7.07 -15.25
CA TYR A 68 -8.49 6.17 -16.25
C TYR A 68 -8.50 4.72 -15.74
N PRO A 69 -9.08 3.75 -16.49
CA PRO A 69 -9.08 2.35 -16.09
C PRO A 69 -7.66 1.78 -15.95
N ILE A 70 -7.44 0.99 -14.90
CA ILE A 70 -6.13 0.42 -14.58
C ILE A 70 -5.54 -0.43 -15.71
N GLU A 71 -6.38 -1.11 -16.48
CA GLU A 71 -5.98 -1.93 -17.63
C GLU A 71 -5.30 -1.08 -18.70
N GLN A 72 -5.83 0.12 -18.96
CA GLN A 72 -5.28 1.03 -19.97
C GLN A 72 -3.94 1.59 -19.51
N LEU A 73 -3.85 1.99 -18.24
CA LEU A 73 -2.62 2.52 -17.68
C LEU A 73 -1.52 1.47 -17.65
N ALA A 74 -1.80 0.25 -17.18
CA ALA A 74 -0.79 -0.80 -17.12
C ALA A 74 -0.29 -1.24 -18.51
N GLU A 75 -1.17 -1.25 -19.52
CA GLU A 75 -0.80 -1.66 -20.88
C GLU A 75 -0.05 -0.54 -21.64
N LYS A 76 -0.49 0.72 -21.51
CA LYS A 76 -0.09 1.81 -22.41
C LYS A 76 0.77 2.90 -21.76
N SER A 77 0.87 2.92 -20.43
CA SER A 77 1.65 3.89 -19.67
C SER A 77 2.96 3.27 -19.16
N ASN A 78 3.73 4.10 -18.45
CA ASN A 78 4.80 3.68 -17.55
C ASN A 78 4.56 4.18 -16.11
N PHE A 79 5.32 3.68 -15.14
CA PHE A 79 5.12 4.02 -13.73
C PHE A 79 5.28 5.51 -13.43
N LEU A 80 6.26 6.20 -14.02
CA LEU A 80 6.48 7.62 -13.74
C LEU A 80 5.37 8.52 -14.30
N GLU A 81 4.80 8.16 -15.44
CA GLU A 81 3.62 8.84 -16.01
C GLU A 81 2.38 8.63 -15.13
N VAL A 82 2.17 7.41 -14.60
CA VAL A 82 1.10 7.14 -13.63
C VAL A 82 1.33 7.89 -12.32
N ALA A 83 2.57 7.96 -11.82
CA ALA A 83 2.90 8.73 -10.65
C ALA A 83 2.59 10.23 -10.85
N TYR A 84 2.94 10.78 -12.02
CA TYR A 84 2.57 12.15 -12.40
C TYR A 84 1.05 12.33 -12.38
N LEU A 85 0.31 11.44 -13.04
CA LEU A 85 -1.16 11.47 -13.09
C LEU A 85 -1.76 11.49 -11.68
N LEU A 86 -1.29 10.62 -10.78
CA LEU A 86 -1.78 10.56 -9.41
C LEU A 86 -1.53 11.86 -8.65
N ILE A 87 -0.35 12.47 -8.78
CA ILE A 87 0.00 13.71 -8.08
C ILE A 87 -0.72 14.93 -8.65
N HIS A 88 -0.72 15.07 -9.98
CA HIS A 88 -1.18 16.30 -10.65
C HIS A 88 -2.65 16.25 -11.09
N GLY A 89 -3.26 15.07 -11.15
CA GLY A 89 -4.66 14.89 -11.55
C GLY A 89 -4.91 14.78 -13.05
N GLU A 90 -3.91 15.07 -13.88
CA GLU A 90 -3.98 15.06 -15.34
C GLU A 90 -2.75 14.36 -15.94
N LEU A 91 -2.88 13.83 -17.16
CA LEU A 91 -1.75 13.25 -17.89
C LEU A 91 -0.77 14.35 -18.32
N PRO A 92 0.55 14.11 -18.26
CA PRO A 92 1.54 15.11 -18.62
C PRO A 92 1.60 15.31 -20.15
N SER A 93 1.83 16.55 -20.58
CA SER A 93 2.43 16.80 -21.90
C SER A 93 3.86 16.26 -21.96
N LYS A 94 4.42 16.08 -23.16
CA LYS A 94 5.80 15.60 -23.32
C LYS A 94 6.82 16.45 -22.54
N GLN A 95 6.67 17.77 -22.56
CA GLN A 95 7.57 18.67 -21.82
C GLN A 95 7.43 18.50 -20.29
N GLN A 96 6.21 18.36 -19.78
CA GLN A 96 5.97 18.10 -18.35
C GLN A 96 6.53 16.75 -17.93
N TYR A 97 6.35 15.71 -18.76
CA TYR A 97 6.87 14.38 -18.49
C TYR A 97 8.40 14.38 -18.47
N ASP A 98 9.06 15.01 -19.44
CA ASP A 98 10.52 15.06 -19.50
C ASP A 98 11.10 15.83 -18.31
N ALA A 99 10.45 16.93 -17.89
CA ALA A 99 10.82 17.65 -16.67
C ALA A 99 10.63 16.80 -15.41
N TRP A 100 9.50 16.09 -15.28
CA TRP A 100 9.20 15.19 -14.17
C TRP A 100 10.23 14.06 -14.04
N VAL A 101 10.55 13.40 -15.15
CA VAL A 101 11.58 12.34 -15.20
C VAL A 101 12.95 12.91 -14.81
N HIS A 102 13.30 14.10 -15.31
CA HIS A 102 14.55 14.77 -14.95
C HIS A 102 14.62 15.08 -13.45
N GLU A 103 13.60 15.71 -12.89
CA GLU A 103 13.54 16.05 -11.47
C GLU A 103 13.70 14.81 -10.57
N ILE A 104 12.99 13.72 -10.88
CA ILE A 104 13.11 12.46 -10.14
C ILE A 104 14.53 11.90 -10.25
N THR A 105 15.06 11.79 -11.46
CA THR A 105 16.38 11.20 -11.73
C THR A 105 17.47 11.90 -10.92
N TYR A 106 17.46 13.23 -10.88
CA TYR A 106 18.47 14.03 -10.17
C TYR A 106 18.33 14.02 -8.64
N HIS A 107 17.25 13.45 -8.09
CA HIS A 107 17.01 13.35 -6.65
C HIS A 107 17.08 11.90 -6.12
N THR A 108 17.52 10.94 -6.94
CA THR A 108 17.62 9.51 -6.56
C THR A 108 18.66 9.23 -5.48
N PHE A 109 19.75 10.01 -5.44
CA PHE A 109 20.81 9.88 -4.43
C PHE A 109 20.29 10.27 -3.04
N VAL A 110 20.66 9.49 -2.02
CA VAL A 110 20.44 9.86 -0.61
C VAL A 110 21.72 10.44 -0.03
N HIS A 111 21.60 11.24 1.03
CA HIS A 111 22.76 11.79 1.73
C HIS A 111 23.62 10.65 2.32
N GLU A 112 24.95 10.75 2.33
CA GLU A 112 25.85 9.67 2.82
C GLU A 112 25.59 9.28 4.29
N ASN A 113 25.21 10.22 5.14
CA ASN A 113 24.76 9.89 6.51
C ASN A 113 23.53 8.96 6.55
N VAL A 114 22.67 8.94 5.51
CA VAL A 114 21.59 7.94 5.39
C VAL A 114 22.17 6.56 5.15
N ARG A 115 23.24 6.44 4.34
CA ARG A 115 23.98 5.19 4.18
C ARG A 115 24.53 4.72 5.53
N THR A 116 25.21 5.59 6.27
CA THR A 116 25.74 5.24 7.61
C THR A 116 24.63 4.85 8.58
N PHE A 117 23.48 5.55 8.55
CA PHE A 117 22.31 5.18 9.32
C PHE A 117 21.82 3.77 8.97
N MET A 118 21.71 3.44 7.68
CA MET A 118 21.29 2.12 7.22
C MET A 118 22.30 1.01 7.53
N GLU A 119 23.60 1.32 7.55
CA GLU A 119 24.66 0.38 7.97
C GLU A 119 24.55 0.02 9.46
N GLY A 120 23.89 0.85 10.27
CA GLY A 120 23.67 0.60 11.69
C GLY A 120 22.57 -0.41 12.04
N PHE A 121 21.77 -0.86 11.06
CA PHE A 121 20.81 -1.94 11.29
C PHE A 121 21.54 -3.27 11.54
N ARG A 122 20.86 -4.19 12.24
CA ARG A 122 21.35 -5.56 12.39
C ARG A 122 21.38 -6.23 11.01
N TYR A 123 22.39 -7.05 10.74
CA TYR A 123 22.61 -7.67 9.43
C TYR A 123 21.42 -8.47 8.86
N ASP A 124 20.54 -8.99 9.71
CA ASP A 124 19.31 -9.74 9.38
C ASP A 124 18.03 -8.94 9.70
N ALA A 125 18.12 -7.60 9.77
CA ALA A 125 16.96 -6.74 9.95
C ALA A 125 15.97 -6.92 8.79
N HIS A 126 14.68 -6.99 9.11
CA HIS A 126 13.65 -7.14 8.10
C HIS A 126 13.61 -5.89 7.17
N PRO A 127 13.63 -6.05 5.84
CA PRO A 127 13.67 -4.93 4.89
C PRO A 127 12.58 -3.87 5.09
N MET A 128 11.34 -4.27 5.38
CA MET A 128 10.27 -3.31 5.73
C MET A 128 10.56 -2.47 6.99
N GLY A 129 11.19 -3.06 8.01
CA GLY A 129 11.58 -2.33 9.22
C GLY A 129 12.66 -1.31 8.92
N MET A 130 13.65 -1.68 8.10
CA MET A 130 14.67 -0.76 7.60
C MET A 130 14.05 0.35 6.76
N LEU A 131 13.16 0.03 5.82
CA LEU A 131 12.49 1.01 4.97
C LEU A 131 11.67 2.01 5.79
N MET A 132 10.85 1.53 6.73
CA MET A 132 10.04 2.39 7.61
C MET A 132 10.90 3.38 8.39
N ALA A 133 11.99 2.90 8.99
CA ALA A 133 12.91 3.72 9.76
C ALA A 133 13.69 4.72 8.89
N SER A 134 14.18 4.28 7.72
CA SER A 134 14.90 5.15 6.79
C SER A 134 14.02 6.23 6.18
N VAL A 135 12.77 5.92 5.82
CA VAL A 135 11.80 6.91 5.34
C VAL A 135 11.51 7.93 6.44
N GLY A 136 11.27 7.50 7.68
CA GLY A 136 11.07 8.42 8.81
C GLY A 136 12.30 9.31 9.07
N ALA A 137 13.52 8.76 8.93
CA ALA A 137 14.76 9.49 9.10
C ALA A 137 14.93 10.62 8.07
N LEU A 138 14.41 10.48 6.85
CA LEU A 138 14.47 11.53 5.82
C LEU A 138 13.85 12.87 6.27
N SER A 139 12.88 12.87 7.19
CA SER A 139 12.35 14.10 7.79
C SER A 139 13.43 14.97 8.44
N THR A 140 14.48 14.35 8.99
CA THR A 140 15.60 15.05 9.63
C THR A 140 16.65 15.55 8.64
N PHE A 141 16.73 14.92 7.47
CA PHE A 141 17.61 15.34 6.37
C PHE A 141 16.99 16.45 5.51
N TYR A 142 15.68 16.62 5.57
CA TYR A 142 14.92 17.65 4.86
C TYR A 142 14.04 18.42 5.85
N PRO A 143 14.61 19.18 6.81
CA PRO A 143 13.84 19.86 7.86
C PRO A 143 12.84 20.88 7.32
N GLU A 144 13.07 21.43 6.13
CA GLU A 144 12.13 22.31 5.43
C GLU A 144 10.81 21.61 5.06
N SER A 145 10.78 20.27 5.04
CA SER A 145 9.59 19.47 4.74
C SER A 145 8.43 19.69 5.71
N GLY A 146 8.69 20.23 6.91
CA GLY A 146 7.66 20.66 7.85
C GLY A 146 6.86 21.89 7.39
N ASN A 147 7.37 22.68 6.44
CA ASN A 147 6.62 23.78 5.83
C ASN A 147 5.67 23.26 4.74
N ILE A 148 4.61 22.56 5.17
CA ILE A 148 3.64 21.95 4.27
C ILE A 148 2.70 22.97 3.60
N ALA A 149 2.73 24.25 3.99
CA ALA A 149 1.90 25.29 3.40
C ALA A 149 2.44 25.77 2.04
N ASP A 150 3.76 25.69 1.84
CA ASP A 150 4.45 26.08 0.61
C ASP A 150 4.28 25.03 -0.51
N PRO A 151 3.60 25.36 -1.63
CA PRO A 151 3.41 24.44 -2.75
C PRO A 151 4.70 23.93 -3.39
N ASP A 152 5.71 24.77 -3.53
CA ASP A 152 6.97 24.40 -4.19
C ASP A 152 7.76 23.45 -3.30
N ASN A 153 7.73 23.70 -1.98
CA ASN A 153 8.28 22.78 -1.00
C ASN A 153 7.56 21.42 -1.05
N ARG A 154 6.22 21.39 -1.05
CA ARG A 154 5.46 20.13 -1.18
C ARG A 154 5.84 19.35 -2.44
N HIS A 155 5.91 20.03 -3.59
CA HIS A 155 6.34 19.44 -4.86
C HIS A 155 7.72 18.78 -4.74
N MET A 156 8.71 19.53 -4.22
CA MET A 156 10.06 19.03 -4.05
C MET A 156 10.13 17.82 -3.11
N GLN A 157 9.38 17.80 -2.01
CA GLN A 157 9.36 16.65 -1.10
C GLN A 157 8.69 15.42 -1.73
N ILE A 158 7.66 15.61 -2.57
CA ILE A 158 7.03 14.53 -3.35
C ILE A 158 8.04 13.93 -4.32
N VAL A 159 8.73 14.77 -5.11
CA VAL A 159 9.79 14.34 -6.05
C VAL A 159 10.86 13.53 -5.32
N ARG A 160 11.37 14.05 -4.20
CA ARG A 160 12.41 13.38 -3.40
C ARG A 160 11.95 12.04 -2.85
N MET A 161 10.71 11.94 -2.37
CA MET A 161 10.18 10.68 -1.85
C MET A 161 10.10 9.61 -2.95
N ILE A 162 9.52 9.96 -4.11
CA ILE A 162 9.40 9.03 -5.25
C ILE A 162 10.79 8.62 -5.76
N ALA A 163 11.73 9.56 -5.83
CA ALA A 163 13.09 9.30 -6.28
C ALA A 163 13.91 8.42 -5.34
N LYS A 164 13.74 8.56 -4.02
CA LYS A 164 14.57 7.89 -3.01
C LYS A 164 14.02 6.54 -2.55
N MET A 165 12.71 6.31 -2.69
CA MET A 165 12.09 5.05 -2.26
C MET A 165 12.76 3.80 -2.89
N PRO A 166 13.09 3.77 -4.20
CA PRO A 166 13.83 2.66 -4.79
C PRO A 166 15.23 2.49 -4.21
N THR A 167 15.96 3.58 -3.97
CA THR A 167 17.31 3.55 -3.38
C THR A 167 17.25 2.92 -1.99
N LEU A 168 16.33 3.38 -1.14
CA LEU A 168 16.15 2.83 0.21
C LEU A 168 15.75 1.34 0.18
N GLY A 169 14.82 0.97 -0.71
CA GLY A 169 14.40 -0.43 -0.89
C GLY A 169 15.53 -1.34 -1.38
N ALA A 170 16.31 -0.89 -2.37
CA ALA A 170 17.44 -1.66 -2.90
C ALA A 170 18.56 -1.81 -1.87
N TRP A 171 18.83 -0.77 -1.09
CA TRP A 171 19.83 -0.85 -0.02
C TRP A 171 19.37 -1.76 1.12
N ALA A 172 18.08 -1.76 1.47
CA ALA A 172 17.53 -2.72 2.43
C ALA A 172 17.69 -4.18 1.95
N PHE A 173 17.43 -4.45 0.67
CA PHE A 173 17.68 -5.76 0.05
C PHE A 173 19.16 -6.17 0.15
N ARG A 174 20.07 -5.28 -0.22
CA ARG A 174 21.51 -5.60 -0.24
C ARG A 174 22.10 -5.73 1.15
N HIS A 175 21.61 -4.94 2.11
CA HIS A 175 21.98 -5.07 3.51
C HIS A 175 21.68 -6.47 4.04
N ALA A 176 20.46 -6.97 3.84
CA ALA A 176 20.06 -8.31 4.26
C ALA A 176 20.86 -9.44 3.60
N GLN A 177 21.52 -9.15 2.48
CA GLN A 177 22.40 -10.09 1.75
C GLN A 177 23.90 -9.89 2.05
N GLY A 178 24.28 -8.93 2.89
CA GLY A 178 25.67 -8.57 3.13
C GLY A 178 26.40 -8.03 1.88
N LYS A 179 25.66 -7.49 0.91
CA LYS A 179 26.21 -6.93 -0.34
C LYS A 179 26.50 -5.43 -0.19
N PRO A 180 27.53 -4.90 -0.86
CA PRO A 180 27.81 -3.46 -0.87
C PRO A 180 26.67 -2.69 -1.56
N TYR A 181 26.32 -1.51 -1.07
CA TYR A 181 25.30 -0.67 -1.72
C TYR A 181 25.74 -0.21 -3.11
N ILE A 182 24.79 -0.18 -4.03
CA ILE A 182 24.96 0.34 -5.39
C ILE A 182 24.20 1.66 -5.48
N TYR A 183 24.85 2.68 -6.03
CA TYR A 183 24.24 3.99 -6.24
C TYR A 183 23.34 4.01 -7.47
N PRO A 184 22.37 4.93 -7.53
CA PRO A 184 21.57 5.15 -8.73
C PRO A 184 22.42 5.49 -9.96
N ASP A 185 21.95 5.05 -11.12
CA ASP A 185 22.52 5.34 -12.43
C ASP A 185 21.53 6.17 -13.25
N ASN A 186 21.93 7.41 -13.56
CA ASN A 186 21.07 8.38 -14.26
C ASN A 186 20.86 8.04 -15.76
N GLU A 187 21.63 7.10 -16.32
CA GLU A 187 21.41 6.63 -17.69
C GLU A 187 20.25 5.62 -17.79
N LEU A 188 19.79 5.08 -16.65
CA LEU A 188 18.74 4.09 -16.59
C LEU A 188 17.39 4.72 -16.23
N GLY A 189 16.31 4.23 -16.86
CA GLY A 189 14.95 4.57 -16.45
C GLY A 189 14.62 4.04 -15.05
N TYR A 190 13.56 4.54 -14.42
CA TYR A 190 13.22 4.29 -13.00
C TYR A 190 13.35 2.82 -12.56
N THR A 191 12.70 1.93 -13.29
CA THR A 191 12.65 0.49 -12.96
C THR A 191 13.95 -0.23 -13.29
N ALA A 192 14.60 0.13 -14.42
CA ALA A 192 15.91 -0.42 -14.77
C ALA A 192 17.00 0.01 -13.78
N ASN A 193 16.95 1.26 -13.31
CA ASN A 193 17.82 1.78 -12.27
C ASN A 193 17.63 1.01 -10.95
N PHE A 194 16.39 0.73 -10.55
CA PHE A 194 16.12 -0.08 -9.37
C PHE A 194 16.68 -1.52 -9.50
N LEU A 195 16.47 -2.17 -10.65
CA LEU A 195 17.06 -3.49 -10.92
C LEU A 195 18.60 -3.46 -10.88
N SER A 196 19.22 -2.40 -11.42
CA SER A 196 20.67 -2.19 -11.34
C SER A 196 21.14 -2.09 -9.89
N MET A 197 20.46 -1.27 -9.07
CA MET A 197 20.81 -1.13 -7.66
C MET A 197 20.66 -2.43 -6.87
N LEU A 198 19.79 -3.34 -7.28
CA LEU A 198 19.62 -4.66 -6.65
C LEU A 198 20.69 -5.65 -7.09
N PHE A 199 20.89 -5.79 -8.40
CA PHE A 199 21.55 -6.97 -8.99
C PHE A 199 22.91 -6.70 -9.62
N LYS A 200 23.31 -5.43 -9.83
CA LYS A 200 24.66 -5.11 -10.29
C LYS A 200 25.69 -5.63 -9.29
N MET A 201 26.68 -6.37 -9.79
CA MET A 201 27.77 -6.92 -9.00
C MET A 201 29.07 -6.21 -9.37
N SER A 202 29.83 -6.73 -10.32
CA SER A 202 31.13 -6.18 -10.74
C SER A 202 31.12 -5.64 -12.16
N GLU A 203 29.99 -5.74 -12.87
CA GLU A 203 29.85 -5.28 -14.24
C GLU A 203 29.99 -3.76 -14.32
N GLN A 204 30.63 -3.26 -15.38
CA GLN A 204 30.74 -1.81 -15.60
C GLN A 204 29.36 -1.19 -15.85
N ARG A 205 28.57 -1.83 -16.72
CA ARG A 205 27.21 -1.45 -17.07
C ARG A 205 26.25 -2.57 -16.71
N PHE A 206 25.10 -2.21 -16.14
CA PHE A 206 24.02 -3.15 -15.90
C PHE A 206 23.06 -3.12 -17.10
N GLU A 207 22.80 -4.29 -17.67
CA GLU A 207 21.89 -4.46 -18.80
C GLU A 207 20.72 -5.35 -18.35
N ALA A 208 19.57 -4.72 -18.10
CA ALA A 208 18.36 -5.43 -17.73
C ALA A 208 17.61 -5.91 -18.98
N ASP A 209 17.08 -7.14 -18.95
CA ASP A 209 16.14 -7.60 -19.99
C ASP A 209 14.88 -6.70 -19.95
N GLU A 210 14.50 -6.17 -21.11
CA GLU A 210 13.38 -5.22 -21.23
C GLU A 210 12.05 -5.81 -20.73
N ARG A 211 11.87 -7.13 -20.83
CA ARG A 211 10.67 -7.82 -20.31
C ARG A 211 10.63 -7.75 -18.79
N LEU A 212 11.78 -7.90 -18.12
CA LEU A 212 11.87 -7.76 -16.67
C LEU A 212 11.65 -6.31 -16.23
N VAL A 213 12.21 -5.35 -16.96
CA VAL A 213 11.95 -3.92 -16.71
C VAL A 213 10.47 -3.61 -16.84
N LYS A 214 9.81 -4.07 -17.92
CA LYS A 214 8.39 -3.83 -18.17
C LYS A 214 7.50 -4.53 -17.14
N ALA A 215 7.80 -5.78 -16.78
CA ALA A 215 7.02 -6.51 -15.79
C ALA A 215 7.05 -5.82 -14.42
N LEU A 216 8.22 -5.36 -13.97
CA LEU A 216 8.34 -4.64 -12.70
C LEU A 216 7.68 -3.24 -12.75
N ASP A 217 7.76 -2.55 -13.89
CA ASP A 217 7.07 -1.28 -14.10
C ASP A 217 5.55 -1.43 -14.00
N VAL A 218 4.99 -2.47 -14.64
CA VAL A 218 3.58 -2.84 -14.52
C VAL A 218 3.22 -3.16 -13.08
N LEU A 219 4.04 -3.94 -12.36
CA LEU A 219 3.80 -4.22 -10.95
C LEU A 219 3.73 -2.95 -10.10
N PHE A 220 4.61 -1.98 -10.34
CA PHE A 220 4.53 -0.70 -9.65
C PHE A 220 3.25 0.08 -9.99
N ILE A 221 2.81 0.09 -11.25
CA ILE A 221 1.53 0.71 -11.65
C ILE A 221 0.33 0.05 -10.94
N LEU A 222 0.27 -1.29 -10.91
CA LEU A 222 -0.84 -2.03 -10.28
C LEU A 222 -0.94 -1.82 -8.76
N HIS A 223 0.15 -1.36 -8.14
CA HIS A 223 0.22 -1.06 -6.72
C HIS A 223 0.23 0.45 -6.42
N ALA A 224 0.18 1.30 -7.44
CA ALA A 224 0.39 2.75 -7.33
C ALA A 224 -0.54 3.45 -6.33
N ASP A 225 -1.83 3.12 -6.36
CA ASP A 225 -2.80 3.54 -5.36
C ASP A 225 -3.91 2.49 -5.19
N HIS A 226 -4.67 2.56 -4.10
CA HIS A 226 -5.84 1.70 -3.92
C HIS A 226 -6.85 2.31 -2.94
N GLU A 227 -7.17 3.60 -3.13
CA GLU A 227 -8.19 4.33 -2.38
C GLU A 227 -7.96 4.28 -0.84
N GLN A 228 -9.01 4.31 0.00
CA GLN A 228 -8.90 4.46 1.46
C GLN A 228 -8.59 3.16 2.20
N ASN A 229 -7.54 2.44 1.78
CA ASN A 229 -7.03 1.26 2.48
C ASN A 229 -6.27 1.63 3.78
N CYS A 230 -5.94 0.62 4.60
CA CYS A 230 -5.32 0.81 5.92
C CYS A 230 -4.08 1.73 5.92
N SER A 231 -3.13 1.51 5.00
CA SER A 231 -1.92 2.35 4.94
C SER A 231 -2.20 3.76 4.44
N THR A 232 -3.12 3.93 3.50
CA THR A 232 -3.54 5.26 3.03
C THR A 232 -4.26 6.05 4.13
N ASN A 233 -5.12 5.36 4.89
CA ASN A 233 -5.78 5.95 6.06
C ASN A 233 -4.77 6.31 7.17
N ALA A 234 -3.70 5.53 7.36
CA ALA A 234 -2.62 5.86 8.29
C ALA A 234 -1.87 7.13 7.85
N VAL A 235 -1.51 7.24 6.56
CA VAL A 235 -0.89 8.44 5.97
C VAL A 235 -1.79 9.66 6.17
N ARG A 236 -3.08 9.55 5.87
CA ARG A 236 -4.04 10.65 6.07
C ARG A 236 -4.24 11.01 7.53
N SER A 237 -4.36 10.02 8.42
CA SER A 237 -4.58 10.25 9.84
C SER A 237 -3.39 10.96 10.49
N VAL A 238 -2.17 10.49 10.22
CA VAL A 238 -0.94 11.13 10.70
C VAL A 238 -0.72 12.48 10.01
N GLY A 239 -0.91 12.55 8.69
CA GLY A 239 -0.84 13.81 7.93
C GLY A 239 -1.80 14.89 8.42
N SER A 240 -2.95 14.52 8.99
CA SER A 240 -3.94 15.48 9.52
C SER A 240 -3.45 16.26 10.74
N SER A 241 -2.37 15.81 11.40
CA SER A 241 -1.66 16.60 12.41
C SER A 241 -0.71 17.63 11.81
N GLN A 242 -0.71 17.80 10.48
CA GLN A 242 0.17 18.69 9.71
C GLN A 242 1.65 18.33 9.79
N VAL A 243 1.96 17.04 9.93
CA VAL A 243 3.35 16.56 9.90
C VAL A 243 3.87 16.52 8.46
N ASP A 244 5.20 16.52 8.32
CA ASP A 244 5.89 16.41 7.04
C ASP A 244 5.53 15.11 6.28
N PRO A 245 5.65 15.08 4.94
CA PRO A 245 5.28 13.93 4.15
C PRO A 245 6.14 12.68 4.44
N TYR A 246 7.37 12.82 4.95
CA TYR A 246 8.21 11.65 5.27
C TYR A 246 7.67 10.91 6.49
N SER A 247 7.33 11.63 7.55
CA SER A 247 6.69 11.07 8.73
C SER A 247 5.33 10.45 8.41
N ALA A 248 4.52 11.11 7.56
CA ALA A 248 3.23 10.57 7.15
C ALA A 248 3.38 9.28 6.32
N VAL A 249 4.29 9.25 5.34
CA VAL A 249 4.57 8.06 4.53
C VAL A 249 5.17 6.93 5.36
N ALA A 250 6.04 7.22 6.33
CA ALA A 250 6.56 6.21 7.26
C ALA A 250 5.44 5.49 8.04
N ALA A 251 4.38 6.21 8.44
CA ALA A 251 3.19 5.60 9.03
C ALA A 251 2.44 4.68 8.02
N GLY A 252 2.37 5.09 6.75
CA GLY A 252 1.87 4.25 5.66
C GLY A 252 2.68 2.97 5.47
N VAL A 253 4.02 3.06 5.48
CA VAL A 253 4.92 1.90 5.41
C VAL A 253 4.70 0.97 6.61
N GLY A 254 4.59 1.52 7.82
CA GLY A 254 4.32 0.74 9.03
C GLY A 254 2.97 0.01 8.99
N ALA A 255 1.92 0.68 8.51
CA ALA A 255 0.61 0.06 8.32
C ALA A 255 0.62 -1.00 7.21
N LEU A 256 1.38 -0.79 6.13
CA LEU A 256 1.56 -1.78 5.05
C LEU A 256 2.37 -2.99 5.50
N TYR A 257 3.34 -2.81 6.39
CA TYR A 257 4.13 -3.90 6.95
C TYR A 257 3.29 -4.89 7.77
N GLY A 258 2.15 -4.46 8.30
CA GLY A 258 1.22 -5.33 9.03
C GLY A 258 0.75 -6.52 8.16
N PRO A 259 0.74 -7.76 8.71
CA PRO A 259 0.43 -8.97 7.94
C PRO A 259 -1.02 -9.01 7.42
N LEU A 260 -1.92 -8.23 8.01
CA LEU A 260 -3.31 -8.09 7.56
C LEU A 260 -3.49 -7.09 6.40
N HIS A 261 -2.40 -6.45 5.95
CA HIS A 261 -2.41 -5.51 4.83
C HIS A 261 -1.44 -5.94 3.73
N GLY A 262 -0.13 -5.73 3.88
CA GLY A 262 0.86 -5.96 2.82
C GLY A 262 1.55 -7.33 2.82
N GLY A 263 1.15 -8.25 3.70
CA GLY A 263 1.77 -9.57 3.84
C GLY A 263 1.12 -10.70 3.02
N ALA A 264 0.11 -10.40 2.20
CA ALA A 264 -0.66 -11.42 1.48
C ALA A 264 0.19 -12.16 0.43
N ASN A 265 1.03 -11.44 -0.32
CA ASN A 265 1.92 -11.98 -1.36
C ASN A 265 2.97 -12.97 -0.81
N GLU A 266 3.60 -12.65 0.33
CA GLU A 266 4.50 -13.57 1.03
C GLU A 266 3.76 -14.83 1.47
N ALA A 267 2.54 -14.67 2.00
CA ALA A 267 1.75 -15.79 2.47
C ALA A 267 1.29 -16.73 1.34
N VAL A 268 1.04 -16.20 0.14
CA VAL A 268 0.81 -17.00 -1.08
C VAL A 268 2.01 -17.89 -1.35
N LEU A 269 3.22 -17.34 -1.34
CA LEU A 269 4.42 -18.12 -1.64
C LEU A 269 4.67 -19.21 -0.59
N ARG A 270 4.50 -18.88 0.69
CA ARG A 270 4.59 -19.85 1.79
C ARG A 270 3.54 -20.96 1.64
N MET A 271 2.31 -20.61 1.26
CA MET A 271 1.25 -21.58 0.97
C MET A 271 1.63 -22.52 -0.17
N LEU A 272 2.07 -21.98 -1.31
CA LEU A 272 2.47 -22.78 -2.48
C LEU A 272 3.63 -23.73 -2.17
N ARG A 273 4.66 -23.24 -1.46
CA ARG A 273 5.80 -24.07 -1.01
C ARG A 273 5.39 -25.17 -0.04
N ARG A 274 4.46 -24.88 0.87
CA ARG A 274 3.94 -25.86 1.84
C ARG A 274 3.11 -26.95 1.15
N ILE A 275 2.36 -26.61 0.10
CA ILE A 275 1.67 -27.61 -0.74
C ILE A 275 2.71 -28.49 -1.43
N GLY A 276 3.76 -27.89 -2.00
CA GLY A 276 4.96 -28.57 -2.49
C GLY A 276 4.78 -29.32 -3.81
N SER A 277 3.69 -30.08 -3.98
CA SER A 277 3.36 -30.82 -5.20
C SER A 277 1.86 -30.83 -5.50
N MET A 278 1.53 -31.12 -6.76
CA MET A 278 0.14 -31.24 -7.24
C MET A 278 -0.67 -32.30 -6.48
N GLU A 279 -0.02 -33.38 -6.03
CA GLU A 279 -0.65 -34.49 -5.31
C GLU A 279 -1.23 -34.06 -3.95
N ASN A 280 -0.68 -32.99 -3.36
CA ASN A 280 -1.11 -32.48 -2.06
C ASN A 280 -2.27 -31.46 -2.17
N ILE A 281 -2.64 -31.03 -3.38
CA ILE A 281 -3.70 -30.03 -3.60
C ILE A 281 -5.06 -30.50 -3.06
N PRO A 282 -5.53 -31.74 -3.31
CA PRO A 282 -6.81 -32.18 -2.77
C PRO A 282 -6.88 -32.10 -1.24
N ALA A 283 -5.84 -32.56 -0.54
CA ALA A 283 -5.77 -32.49 0.92
C ALA A 283 -5.77 -31.04 1.43
N PHE A 284 -5.05 -30.15 0.73
CA PHE A 284 -5.06 -28.73 1.04
C PHE A 284 -6.45 -28.10 0.92
N ILE A 285 -7.14 -28.35 -0.20
CA ILE A 285 -8.47 -27.81 -0.48
C ILE A 285 -9.48 -28.27 0.58
N GLU A 286 -9.43 -29.55 0.98
CA GLU A 286 -10.25 -30.05 2.07
C GLU A 286 -9.92 -29.38 3.41
N GLY A 287 -8.64 -29.12 3.69
CA GLY A 287 -8.22 -28.34 4.86
C GLY A 287 -8.77 -26.91 4.88
N VAL A 288 -8.82 -26.24 3.72
CA VAL A 288 -9.42 -24.91 3.58
C VAL A 288 -10.93 -24.95 3.80
N LYS A 289 -11.63 -25.93 3.21
CA LYS A 289 -13.08 -26.11 3.39
C LYS A 289 -13.46 -26.44 4.82
N ALA A 290 -12.60 -27.17 5.54
CA ALA A 290 -12.76 -27.48 6.96
C ALA A 290 -12.43 -26.31 7.89
N GLY A 291 -11.86 -25.20 7.38
CA GLY A 291 -11.46 -24.04 8.17
C GLY A 291 -10.15 -24.22 8.94
N ASN A 292 -9.42 -25.31 8.70
CA ASN A 292 -8.11 -25.56 9.29
C ASN A 292 -7.01 -24.71 8.65
N GLU A 293 -7.24 -24.25 7.42
CA GLU A 293 -6.28 -23.50 6.62
C GLU A 293 -6.94 -22.38 5.80
N ARG A 294 -6.13 -21.49 5.25
CA ARG A 294 -6.60 -20.38 4.40
C ARG A 294 -5.99 -20.45 3.02
N LEU A 295 -6.81 -20.19 2.01
CA LEU A 295 -6.39 -20.01 0.63
C LEU A 295 -5.91 -18.57 0.44
N MET A 296 -4.59 -18.37 0.55
CA MET A 296 -3.96 -17.05 0.47
C MET A 296 -3.93 -16.55 -0.98
N GLY A 297 -4.11 -15.24 -1.18
CA GLY A 297 -4.20 -14.62 -2.52
C GLY A 297 -5.57 -14.74 -3.18
N PHE A 298 -6.60 -15.17 -2.42
CA PHE A 298 -7.97 -15.29 -2.91
C PHE A 298 -8.95 -14.46 -2.08
N GLY A 299 -9.95 -13.91 -2.77
CA GLY A 299 -10.90 -12.96 -2.22
C GLY A 299 -10.31 -11.56 -2.07
N HIS A 300 -11.20 -10.59 -1.88
CA HIS A 300 -10.81 -9.19 -1.75
C HIS A 300 -11.83 -8.44 -0.89
N ARG A 301 -11.37 -7.49 -0.05
CA ARG A 301 -12.24 -6.67 0.82
C ARG A 301 -13.22 -5.82 0.00
N VAL A 302 -12.74 -5.33 -1.14
CA VAL A 302 -13.46 -4.45 -2.07
C VAL A 302 -14.07 -5.22 -3.25
N TYR A 303 -13.27 -5.88 -4.10
CA TYR A 303 -13.77 -6.64 -5.26
C TYR A 303 -14.57 -7.90 -4.88
N LYS A 304 -15.82 -8.00 -5.35
CA LYS A 304 -16.72 -9.13 -5.05
C LYS A 304 -16.83 -10.17 -6.16
N ASN A 305 -16.33 -9.87 -7.36
CA ASN A 305 -16.52 -10.75 -8.54
C ASN A 305 -15.21 -11.07 -9.25
N TYR A 306 -14.28 -10.12 -9.35
CA TYR A 306 -12.94 -10.34 -9.92
C TYR A 306 -12.05 -9.11 -9.64
N ASP A 307 -10.73 -9.29 -9.54
CA ASP A 307 -9.76 -8.20 -9.41
C ASP A 307 -9.23 -7.81 -10.81
N PRO A 308 -9.47 -6.56 -11.28
CA PRO A 308 -9.03 -6.12 -12.61
C PRO A 308 -7.53 -6.28 -12.87
N ARG A 309 -6.74 -6.24 -11.81
CA ARG A 309 -5.27 -6.33 -11.87
C ARG A 309 -4.78 -7.76 -12.10
N ALA A 310 -5.58 -8.77 -11.71
CA ALA A 310 -5.19 -10.19 -11.81
C ALA A 310 -5.02 -10.65 -13.27
N LYS A 311 -5.78 -10.09 -14.21
CA LYS A 311 -5.62 -10.41 -15.64
C LYS A 311 -4.34 -9.83 -16.23
N ILE A 312 -4.00 -8.61 -15.84
CA ILE A 312 -2.81 -7.89 -16.32
C ILE A 312 -1.54 -8.58 -15.82
N ILE A 313 -1.51 -8.93 -14.53
CA ILE A 313 -0.35 -9.55 -13.91
C ILE A 313 -0.08 -10.96 -14.45
N LYS A 314 -1.10 -11.68 -14.90
CA LYS A 314 -0.94 -13.00 -15.53
C LYS A 314 -0.09 -12.91 -16.81
N LYS A 315 -0.34 -11.90 -17.66
CA LYS A 315 0.49 -11.65 -18.85
C LYS A 315 1.93 -11.31 -18.48
N ALA A 316 2.13 -10.44 -17.48
CA ALA A 316 3.47 -10.11 -17.00
C ALA A 316 4.20 -11.33 -16.42
N CYS A 317 3.46 -12.30 -15.87
CA CYS A 317 4.00 -13.56 -15.36
C CYS A 317 4.60 -14.41 -16.49
N ASP A 318 3.88 -14.52 -17.61
CA ASP A 318 4.35 -15.23 -18.80
C ASP A 318 5.65 -14.60 -19.34
N ASP A 319 5.67 -13.27 -19.51
CA ASP A 319 6.85 -12.52 -19.99
C ASP A 319 8.10 -12.75 -19.11
N VAL A 320 7.92 -12.83 -17.79
CA VAL A 320 9.01 -13.06 -16.83
C VAL A 320 9.51 -14.50 -16.88
N PHE A 321 8.64 -15.50 -17.01
CA PHE A 321 9.05 -16.90 -17.09
C PHE A 321 9.74 -17.26 -18.39
N GLU A 322 9.46 -16.55 -19.49
CA GLU A 322 10.24 -16.68 -20.72
C GLU A 322 11.72 -16.30 -20.53
N VAL A 323 12.02 -15.37 -19.61
CA VAL A 323 13.38 -14.92 -19.30
C VAL A 323 14.03 -15.82 -18.24
N THR A 324 13.29 -16.11 -17.17
CA THR A 324 13.84 -16.68 -15.93
C THR A 324 13.71 -18.19 -15.84
N GLY A 325 12.89 -18.80 -16.71
CA GLY A 325 12.50 -20.20 -16.66
C GLY A 325 11.24 -20.43 -15.82
N VAL A 326 10.51 -21.51 -16.11
CA VAL A 326 9.22 -21.79 -15.47
C VAL A 326 9.41 -22.22 -14.02
N ASN A 327 8.78 -21.49 -13.11
CA ASN A 327 8.74 -21.82 -11.69
C ASN A 327 7.89 -23.08 -11.44
N PRO A 328 8.39 -24.13 -10.76
CA PRO A 328 7.61 -25.31 -10.41
C PRO A 328 6.32 -25.01 -9.64
N LEU A 329 6.30 -23.95 -8.83
CA LEU A 329 5.13 -23.50 -8.08
C LEU A 329 4.02 -22.95 -8.98
N LEU A 330 4.33 -22.54 -10.22
CA LEU A 330 3.34 -22.04 -11.17
C LEU A 330 2.26 -23.08 -11.47
N LYS A 331 2.65 -24.36 -11.61
CA LYS A 331 1.70 -25.44 -11.88
C LYS A 331 0.71 -25.61 -10.73
N ILE A 332 1.21 -25.54 -9.49
CA ILE A 332 0.38 -25.59 -8.28
C ILE A 332 -0.56 -24.40 -8.26
N ALA A 333 -0.05 -23.19 -8.54
CA ALA A 333 -0.86 -21.98 -8.54
C ALA A 333 -1.97 -22.00 -9.62
N GLN A 334 -1.67 -22.47 -10.83
CA GLN A 334 -2.65 -22.59 -11.91
C GLN A 334 -3.75 -23.60 -11.57
N GLU A 335 -3.41 -24.73 -10.94
CA GLU A 335 -4.40 -25.70 -10.50
C GLU A 335 -5.26 -25.18 -9.35
N LEU A 336 -4.67 -24.46 -8.39
CA LEU A 336 -5.43 -23.81 -7.32
C LEU A 336 -6.37 -22.73 -7.86
N GLU A 337 -5.92 -21.92 -8.83
CA GLU A 337 -6.78 -20.95 -9.54
C GLU A 337 -7.96 -21.68 -10.16
N LYS A 338 -7.69 -22.74 -10.94
CA LYS A 338 -8.74 -23.51 -11.61
C LYS A 338 -9.76 -24.06 -10.62
N ILE A 339 -9.29 -24.72 -9.55
CA ILE A 339 -10.17 -25.28 -8.51
C ILE A 339 -11.00 -24.18 -7.86
N ALA A 340 -10.40 -23.05 -7.49
CA ALA A 340 -11.13 -21.96 -6.83
C ALA A 340 -12.21 -21.33 -7.73
N LEU A 341 -12.01 -21.35 -9.05
CA LEU A 341 -12.98 -20.84 -10.04
C LEU A 341 -14.11 -21.84 -10.35
N GLU A 342 -13.86 -23.15 -10.19
CA GLU A 342 -14.80 -24.22 -10.56
C GLU A 342 -15.55 -24.82 -9.36
N ASP A 343 -14.94 -24.84 -8.17
CA ASP A 343 -15.49 -25.49 -6.98
C ASP A 343 -16.54 -24.61 -6.28
N GLU A 344 -17.72 -25.20 -6.06
CA GLU A 344 -18.91 -24.53 -5.53
C GLU A 344 -18.67 -23.84 -4.17
N TYR A 345 -17.78 -24.37 -3.33
CA TYR A 345 -17.45 -23.77 -2.03
C TYR A 345 -16.85 -22.37 -2.20
N PHE A 346 -15.91 -22.21 -3.14
CA PHE A 346 -15.15 -20.99 -3.38
C PHE A 346 -15.96 -19.98 -4.19
N VAL A 347 -16.69 -20.45 -5.22
CA VAL A 347 -17.58 -19.62 -6.05
C VAL A 347 -18.67 -18.97 -5.20
N LYS A 348 -19.36 -19.72 -4.34
CA LYS A 348 -20.39 -19.16 -3.43
C LYS A 348 -19.83 -18.12 -2.47
N ARG A 349 -18.55 -18.23 -2.09
CA ARG A 349 -17.85 -17.31 -1.19
C ARG A 349 -17.13 -16.19 -1.92
N LYS A 350 -17.19 -16.16 -3.26
CA LYS A 350 -16.53 -15.15 -4.10
C LYS A 350 -15.01 -15.10 -3.88
N LEU A 351 -14.39 -16.27 -3.72
CA LEU A 351 -12.95 -16.39 -3.50
C LEU A 351 -12.24 -16.52 -4.85
N TYR A 352 -11.98 -15.37 -5.49
CA TYR A 352 -11.25 -15.26 -6.76
C TYR A 352 -9.80 -14.84 -6.53
N PRO A 353 -8.85 -15.20 -7.43
CA PRO A 353 -7.48 -14.72 -7.34
C PRO A 353 -7.43 -13.18 -7.33
N ASN A 354 -6.62 -12.62 -6.44
CA ASN A 354 -6.33 -11.18 -6.41
C ASN A 354 -4.90 -10.90 -6.93
N VAL A 355 -4.52 -9.63 -7.01
CA VAL A 355 -3.19 -9.21 -7.49
C VAL A 355 -2.02 -9.88 -6.74
N ASP A 356 -2.19 -10.22 -5.46
CA ASP A 356 -1.13 -10.80 -4.64
C ASP A 356 -0.80 -12.25 -5.00
N PHE A 357 -1.75 -12.96 -5.63
CA PHE A 357 -1.59 -14.36 -5.99
C PHE A 357 -0.48 -14.58 -7.02
N TYR A 358 -0.46 -13.76 -8.07
CA TYR A 358 0.53 -13.85 -9.14
C TYR A 358 1.78 -12.99 -8.87
N SER A 359 1.67 -11.91 -8.09
CA SER A 359 2.82 -11.04 -7.81
C SER A 359 3.92 -11.78 -7.06
N GLY A 360 3.58 -12.65 -6.11
CA GLY A 360 4.56 -13.46 -5.38
C GLY A 360 5.37 -14.40 -6.28
N LEU A 361 4.74 -15.00 -7.28
CA LEU A 361 5.42 -15.88 -8.25
C LEU A 361 6.37 -15.10 -9.16
N ILE A 362 5.94 -13.91 -9.62
CA ILE A 362 6.80 -13.02 -10.39
C ILE A 362 8.00 -12.61 -9.54
N TYR A 363 7.79 -12.13 -8.32
CA TYR A 363 8.89 -11.71 -7.46
C TYR A 363 9.86 -12.84 -7.13
N GLU A 364 9.38 -14.07 -6.92
CA GLU A 364 10.27 -15.23 -6.77
C GLU A 364 11.08 -15.51 -8.04
N ALA A 365 10.49 -15.35 -9.23
CA ALA A 365 11.20 -15.50 -10.51
C ALA A 365 12.30 -14.44 -10.71
N PHE A 366 12.09 -13.22 -10.20
CA PHE A 366 13.12 -12.19 -10.07
C PHE A 366 14.18 -12.50 -9.00
N GLN A 367 14.04 -13.59 -8.25
CA GLN A 367 14.89 -13.98 -7.12
C GLN A 367 14.82 -13.02 -5.92
N PHE A 368 13.69 -12.32 -5.76
CA PHE A 368 13.44 -11.59 -4.52
C PHE A 368 13.13 -12.56 -3.38
N PRO A 369 13.73 -12.38 -2.19
CA PRO A 369 13.31 -13.10 -1.00
C PRO A 369 11.92 -12.58 -0.56
N PRO A 370 11.08 -13.43 0.07
CA PRO A 370 9.71 -13.04 0.43
C PRO A 370 9.62 -11.76 1.28
N GLU A 371 10.62 -11.51 2.13
CA GLU A 371 10.73 -10.34 3.00
C GLU A 371 10.84 -9.02 2.22
N MET A 372 11.15 -9.06 0.93
CA MET A 372 11.17 -7.90 0.03
C MET A 372 9.84 -7.59 -0.66
N PHE A 373 8.89 -8.51 -0.66
CA PHE A 373 7.68 -8.34 -1.48
C PHE A 373 6.88 -7.10 -1.06
N THR A 374 6.75 -6.88 0.24
CA THR A 374 6.08 -5.68 0.77
C THR A 374 6.89 -4.40 0.56
N VAL A 375 8.23 -4.48 0.41
CA VAL A 375 9.06 -3.32 0.03
C VAL A 375 8.79 -2.90 -1.42
N LEU A 376 8.66 -3.87 -2.33
CA LEU A 376 8.28 -3.62 -3.73
C LEU A 376 6.89 -2.99 -3.82
N PHE A 377 5.96 -3.47 -2.97
CA PHE A 377 4.66 -2.86 -2.81
C PHE A 377 4.80 -1.40 -2.31
N ALA A 378 5.57 -1.14 -1.25
CA ALA A 378 5.76 0.21 -0.72
C ALA A 378 6.34 1.19 -1.76
N ILE A 379 7.30 0.75 -2.59
CA ILE A 379 7.84 1.54 -3.70
C ILE A 379 6.71 1.91 -4.67
N GLY A 380 5.98 0.92 -5.17
CA GLY A 380 4.84 1.14 -6.06
C GLY A 380 3.81 2.09 -5.45
N ARG A 381 3.43 1.89 -4.17
CA ARG A 381 2.37 2.63 -3.46
C ARG A 381 2.71 4.07 -3.11
N THR A 382 3.98 4.46 -3.17
CA THR A 382 4.45 5.77 -2.71
C THR A 382 3.75 6.97 -3.39
N PRO A 383 3.55 7.00 -4.73
CA PRO A 383 2.81 8.08 -5.38
C PRO A 383 1.36 8.20 -4.90
N GLY A 384 0.67 7.07 -4.66
CA GLY A 384 -0.68 7.06 -4.11
C GLY A 384 -0.75 7.67 -2.71
N TRP A 385 0.15 7.26 -1.81
CA TRP A 385 0.23 7.88 -0.47
C TRP A 385 0.48 9.39 -0.52
N LEU A 386 1.37 9.84 -1.41
CA LEU A 386 1.69 11.25 -1.59
C LEU A 386 0.52 12.03 -2.19
N ALA A 387 -0.20 11.47 -3.18
CA ALA A 387 -1.39 12.09 -3.75
C ALA A 387 -2.50 12.25 -2.70
N GLN A 388 -2.71 11.23 -1.88
CA GLN A 388 -3.70 11.21 -0.81
C GLN A 388 -3.34 12.19 0.32
N TRP A 389 -2.05 12.31 0.66
CA TRP A 389 -1.55 13.32 1.58
C TRP A 389 -1.66 14.74 1.01
N LEU A 390 -1.33 14.94 -0.26
CA LEU A 390 -1.43 16.24 -0.91
C LEU A 390 -2.87 16.74 -0.96
N GLU A 391 -3.81 15.87 -1.34
CA GLU A 391 -5.24 16.17 -1.35
C GLU A 391 -5.75 16.50 0.06
N LEU A 392 -5.31 15.77 1.09
CA LEU A 392 -5.61 16.07 2.49
C LEU A 392 -5.14 17.46 2.92
N VAL A 393 -3.89 17.81 2.61
CA VAL A 393 -3.29 19.10 3.02
C VAL A 393 -3.97 20.29 2.33
N GLN A 394 -4.52 20.07 1.13
CA GLN A 394 -5.23 21.09 0.36
C GLN A 394 -6.74 21.16 0.65
N ASP A 395 -7.28 20.17 1.35
CA ASP A 395 -8.71 20.09 1.66
C ASP A 395 -9.12 21.08 2.76
N LYS A 396 -10.03 22.00 2.40
CA LYS A 396 -10.57 23.03 3.31
C LYS A 396 -11.56 22.48 4.33
N GLU A 397 -12.17 21.32 4.07
CA GLU A 397 -13.06 20.64 5.02
C GLU A 397 -12.26 19.86 6.08
N GLN A 398 -10.98 19.57 5.81
CA GLN A 398 -10.18 18.68 6.63
C GLN A 398 -9.82 19.27 8.00
N LYS A 399 -9.84 18.40 9.01
CA LYS A 399 -9.41 18.68 10.39
C LYS A 399 -8.49 17.56 10.89
N ILE A 400 -7.85 17.79 12.03
CA ILE A 400 -7.10 16.72 12.72
C ILE A 400 -8.00 15.51 13.00
N ALA A 401 -7.54 14.32 12.62
CA ALA A 401 -8.21 13.06 12.88
C ALA A 401 -8.19 12.78 14.39
N ARG A 402 -9.37 12.86 15.03
CA ARG A 402 -9.52 12.68 16.49
C ARG A 402 -10.81 11.92 16.82
N PRO A 403 -10.86 10.60 16.60
CA PRO A 403 -12.06 9.81 16.82
C PRO A 403 -12.47 9.75 18.30
N LYS A 404 -13.76 9.50 18.56
CA LYS A 404 -14.29 9.21 19.90
C LYS A 404 -14.08 7.73 20.26
N GLN A 405 -14.27 7.41 21.53
CA GLN A 405 -14.33 6.03 22.03
C GLN A 405 -15.56 5.82 22.92
N ILE A 406 -16.00 4.57 23.04
CA ILE A 406 -16.93 4.14 24.10
C ILE A 406 -16.09 3.66 25.28
N TYR A 407 -16.11 4.40 26.38
CA TYR A 407 -15.36 4.01 27.58
C TYR A 407 -16.11 2.89 28.33
N THR A 408 -15.47 1.74 28.49
CA THR A 408 -16.02 0.54 29.17
C THR A 408 -15.25 0.18 30.44
N GLY A 409 -14.32 1.03 30.88
CA GLY A 409 -13.55 0.82 32.10
C GLY A 409 -14.34 1.11 33.39
N ALA A 410 -13.79 0.67 34.52
CA ALA A 410 -14.34 1.01 35.83
C ALA A 410 -14.23 2.52 36.11
N ARG A 411 -15.28 3.11 36.69
CA ARG A 411 -15.36 4.54 37.00
C ARG A 411 -15.34 4.77 38.50
N THR A 412 -14.92 5.97 38.89
CA THR A 412 -14.98 6.46 40.29
C THR A 412 -14.33 5.51 41.29
N LEU A 413 -13.23 4.85 40.88
CA LEU A 413 -12.47 3.99 41.78
C LEU A 413 -11.69 4.84 42.78
N ASP A 414 -11.68 4.42 44.03
CA ASP A 414 -10.81 5.00 45.05
C ASP A 414 -9.37 4.56 44.82
N PHE A 415 -8.46 5.53 44.76
CA PHE A 415 -7.04 5.26 44.60
C PHE A 415 -6.41 4.92 45.96
N THR A 416 -5.89 3.70 46.10
CA THR A 416 -5.10 3.30 47.27
C THR A 416 -3.60 3.38 46.93
N PRO A 417 -2.80 4.20 47.64
CA PRO A 417 -1.35 4.25 47.44
C PRO A 417 -0.68 2.88 47.59
N ALA A 418 0.42 2.65 46.86
CA ALA A 418 1.15 1.38 46.88
C ALA A 418 1.54 0.93 48.29
N ALA A 419 2.01 1.86 49.13
CA ALA A 419 2.39 1.59 50.52
C ALA A 419 1.24 1.02 51.39
N GLN A 420 -0.01 1.24 51.01
CA GLN A 420 -1.20 0.71 51.70
C GLN A 420 -1.74 -0.58 51.05
N ARG A 421 -1.42 -0.82 49.77
CA ARG A 421 -1.81 -2.05 49.03
C ARG A 421 -0.81 -3.19 49.21
N TRP A 422 0.45 -2.88 49.51
CA TRP A 422 1.54 -3.86 49.61
C TRP A 422 1.91 -4.20 51.05
N ALA A 423 1.19 -3.64 52.03
CA ALA A 423 1.43 -3.82 53.46
C ALA A 423 0.98 -5.20 53.97
#